data_AF-A0A521KW67-F1
#
_entry.id   AF-A0A521KW67-F1
#
_cell.length_a   1.000
_cell.length_b   1.000
_cell.length_c   1.000
_cell.angle_alpha   90.00
_cell.angle_beta   90.00
_cell.angle_gamma   90.00
#
_symmetry.space_group_name_H-M   'P 1'
#
loop_
_entity.id
_entity.type
_entity.pdbx_description
1 polymer ?
#
loop_
_entity_poly.entity_id
_entity_poly.type
_entity_poly.pdbx_seq_one_letter_code
_entity_poly.pdbx_strand_id
1 'polypeptide(L)'
;MPDSTAHSTRPGVSPDPLAEPSATTVASPAAEVPSTGGLLRAILRRLRRREKNEAVREAIEELIEETPESDTPISEDQRVLLANILKLRDKTVADVMVPRVDIVGIAADTPLDEVVRLIQAEAHSRYPIYRESLD
;
A
#
# COMPACT_ATOMS: atom_id res chain seq x y z
N MET A 1 20.29 55.40 -5.46
CA MET A 1 21.19 54.39 -6.04
C MET A 1 20.33 53.40 -6.82
N PRO A 2 20.35 53.42 -8.17
CA PRO A 2 19.71 52.39 -8.98
C PRO A 2 20.75 51.39 -9.51
N ASP A 3 20.54 50.09 -9.32
CA ASP A 3 21.36 49.05 -9.94
C ASP A 3 20.76 48.59 -11.27
N SER A 4 21.60 48.71 -12.28
CA SER A 4 21.46 48.31 -13.67
C SER A 4 22.49 47.22 -13.91
N THR A 5 22.12 46.10 -14.53
CA THR A 5 23.08 45.32 -15.34
C THR A 5 22.37 44.32 -16.26
N ALA A 6 22.48 44.61 -17.55
CA ALA A 6 22.25 43.69 -18.65
C ALA A 6 23.54 42.92 -18.99
N HIS A 7 23.43 41.68 -19.46
CA HIS A 7 24.41 41.00 -20.33
C HIS A 7 23.63 40.02 -21.21
N SER A 8 23.53 40.20 -22.54
CA SER A 8 24.56 40.25 -23.61
C SER A 8 24.97 38.87 -24.10
N THR A 9 25.26 38.81 -25.40
CA THR A 9 25.00 37.74 -26.36
C THR A 9 26.28 37.14 -26.96
N ARG A 10 26.21 35.84 -27.35
CA ARG A 10 26.92 35.14 -28.48
C ARG A 10 28.44 34.89 -28.33
N PRO A 11 29.13 34.10 -29.22
CA PRO A 11 28.71 33.25 -30.37
C PRO A 11 29.35 31.82 -30.38
N GLY A 12 29.05 31.01 -31.41
CA GLY A 12 29.61 29.66 -31.64
C GLY A 12 30.90 29.58 -32.48
N VAL A 13 31.44 28.36 -32.60
CA VAL A 13 32.48 27.90 -33.56
C VAL A 13 32.26 26.40 -33.87
N SER A 14 32.32 26.04 -35.16
CA SER A 14 32.40 24.68 -35.75
C SER A 14 33.80 24.49 -36.40
N PRO A 15 34.17 23.43 -37.16
CA PRO A 15 33.86 21.97 -37.16
C PRO A 15 35.11 21.03 -37.33
N ASP A 16 34.92 19.70 -37.18
CA ASP A 16 35.55 18.53 -37.88
C ASP A 16 37.10 18.30 -37.91
N PRO A 17 37.65 17.15 -38.39
CA PRO A 17 37.11 15.77 -38.53
C PRO A 17 38.13 14.68 -38.10
N LEU A 18 37.68 13.54 -37.55
CA LEU A 18 38.37 12.26 -37.79
C LEU A 18 37.34 11.14 -37.97
N ALA A 19 37.50 10.45 -39.08
CA ALA A 19 36.59 9.49 -39.67
C ALA A 19 36.52 8.13 -38.93
N GLU A 20 35.30 7.62 -38.83
CA GLU A 20 34.75 6.28 -39.15
C GLU A 20 35.70 5.10 -39.53
N PRO A 21 35.30 3.81 -39.36
CA PRO A 21 33.93 3.32 -39.68
C PRO A 21 33.29 2.17 -38.86
N SER A 22 31.96 2.22 -38.86
CA SER A 22 30.97 1.16 -39.11
C SER A 22 31.21 -0.28 -38.63
N ALA A 23 30.28 -0.76 -37.79
CA ALA A 23 29.52 -1.98 -38.07
C ALA A 23 28.25 -2.05 -37.21
N THR A 24 27.11 -1.89 -37.87
CA THR A 24 25.79 -2.35 -37.46
C THR A 24 25.82 -3.77 -36.89
N THR A 25 25.19 -3.99 -35.73
CA THR A 25 24.48 -5.25 -35.45
C THR A 25 23.31 -4.95 -34.54
N VAL A 26 22.14 -4.90 -35.15
CA VAL A 26 20.84 -5.03 -34.49
C VAL A 26 20.71 -6.50 -34.09
N ALA A 27 20.54 -6.78 -32.81
CA ALA A 27 20.12 -8.11 -32.34
C ALA A 27 19.40 -8.01 -30.99
N SER A 28 18.09 -7.74 -31.03
CA SER A 28 17.15 -8.63 -30.34
C SER A 28 16.98 -9.85 -31.25
N PRO A 29 16.74 -11.08 -30.77
CA PRO A 29 15.83 -11.39 -29.66
C PRO A 29 16.23 -12.58 -28.77
N ALA A 30 15.65 -12.68 -27.57
CA ALA A 30 15.34 -13.98 -26.97
C ALA A 30 14.34 -13.79 -25.82
N ALA A 31 13.05 -13.90 -26.15
CA ALA A 31 12.05 -14.24 -25.16
C ALA A 31 12.39 -15.63 -24.62
N GLU A 32 12.81 -15.72 -23.35
CA GLU A 32 12.98 -17.01 -22.68
C GLU A 32 11.62 -17.71 -22.55
N VAL A 33 11.58 -18.94 -23.06
CA VAL A 33 10.41 -19.82 -23.05
C VAL A 33 10.07 -20.17 -21.60
N PRO A 34 8.81 -20.01 -21.13
CA PRO A 34 8.46 -20.43 -19.78
C PRO A 34 8.57 -21.96 -19.67
N SER A 35 9.62 -22.41 -18.97
CA SER A 35 9.83 -23.82 -18.62
C SER A 35 8.61 -24.39 -17.91
N THR A 36 8.02 -25.44 -18.47
CA THR A 36 6.90 -26.20 -17.91
C THR A 36 7.20 -26.72 -16.49
N GLY A 37 8.47 -26.96 -16.17
CA GLY A 37 8.93 -27.33 -14.82
C GLY A 37 8.97 -26.15 -13.83
N GLY A 38 9.18 -24.92 -14.31
CA GLY A 38 9.16 -23.71 -13.51
C GLY A 38 7.77 -23.39 -12.95
N LEU A 39 6.73 -23.60 -13.75
CA LEU A 39 5.33 -23.46 -13.34
C LEU A 39 4.94 -24.49 -12.27
N LEU A 40 5.29 -25.77 -12.45
CA LEU A 40 5.08 -26.81 -11.44
C LEU A 40 5.81 -26.48 -10.13
N ARG A 41 7.06 -26.03 -10.20
CA ARG A 41 7.83 -25.62 -9.01
C ARG A 41 7.22 -24.40 -8.33
N ALA A 42 6.68 -23.44 -9.08
CA ALA A 42 5.98 -22.28 -8.53
C ALA A 42 4.66 -22.67 -7.85
N ILE A 43 3.89 -23.60 -8.44
CA ILE A 43 2.66 -24.14 -7.87
C ILE A 43 2.96 -24.94 -6.59
N LEU A 44 3.93 -25.85 -6.62
CA LEU A 44 4.37 -26.62 -5.44
C LEU A 44 4.88 -25.71 -4.32
N ARG A 45 5.65 -24.66 -4.66
CA ARG A 45 6.10 -23.66 -3.69
C ARG A 45 4.93 -22.91 -3.07
N ARG A 46 3.88 -22.60 -3.85
CA ARG A 46 2.66 -21.94 -3.36
C ARG A 46 1.86 -22.86 -2.44
N LEU A 47 1.73 -24.14 -2.79
CA LEU A 47 1.06 -25.16 -1.97
C LEU A 47 1.79 -25.36 -0.64
N ARG A 48 3.11 -25.57 -0.66
CA ARG A 48 3.92 -25.73 0.57
C ARG A 48 3.88 -24.50 1.47
N ARG A 49 3.76 -23.29 0.91
CA ARG A 49 3.61 -22.05 1.69
C ARG A 49 2.23 -21.98 2.36
N ARG A 50 1.18 -22.48 1.70
CA ARG A 50 -0.18 -22.54 2.26
C ARG A 50 -0.25 -23.50 3.45
N GLU A 51 0.29 -24.71 3.33
CA GLU A 51 0.34 -25.69 4.43
C GLU A 51 1.09 -25.14 5.65
N LYS A 52 2.23 -24.48 5.44
CA LYS A 52 2.98 -23.85 6.53
C LYS A 52 2.18 -22.78 7.27
N ASN A 53 1.43 -21.94 6.55
CA ASN A 53 0.62 -20.91 7.18
C ASN A 53 -0.52 -21.50 8.01
N GLU A 54 -1.09 -22.62 7.58
CA GLU A 54 -2.15 -23.30 8.32
C GLU A 54 -1.60 -23.97 9.59
N ALA A 55 -0.46 -24.64 9.49
CA ALA A 55 0.21 -25.23 10.65
C ALA A 55 0.62 -24.16 11.70
N VAL A 56 1.07 -22.98 11.25
CA VAL A 56 1.36 -21.85 12.16
C VAL A 56 0.08 -21.33 12.82
N ARG A 57 -1.05 -21.30 12.11
CA ARG A 57 -2.33 -20.87 12.65
C ARG A 57 -2.84 -21.83 13.73
N GLU A 58 -2.79 -23.12 13.46
CA GLU A 58 -3.19 -24.18 14.40
C GLU A 58 -2.35 -24.10 15.69
N ALA A 59 -1.03 -23.95 15.58
CA ALA A 59 -0.15 -23.76 16.74
C ALA A 59 -0.46 -22.47 17.53
N ILE A 60 -0.87 -21.40 16.85
CA ILE A 60 -1.28 -20.15 17.50
C ILE A 60 -2.63 -20.32 18.23
N GLU A 61 -3.58 -21.05 17.63
CA GLU A 61 -4.87 -21.38 18.26
C GLU A 61 -4.65 -22.22 19.52
N GLU A 62 -3.79 -23.23 19.44
CA GLU A 62 -3.38 -24.05 20.59
C GLU A 62 -2.78 -23.18 21.72
N LEU A 63 -1.87 -22.26 21.41
CA LEU A 63 -1.31 -21.32 22.41
C LEU A 63 -2.35 -20.38 23.04
N ILE A 64 -3.41 -20.02 22.32
CA ILE A 64 -4.51 -19.21 22.87
C ILE A 64 -5.37 -20.06 23.82
N GLU A 65 -5.56 -21.35 23.51
CA GLU A 65 -6.39 -22.29 24.27
C GLU A 65 -5.66 -22.92 25.47
N GLU A 66 -4.34 -23.07 25.40
CA GLU A 66 -3.50 -23.67 26.44
C GLU A 66 -3.51 -22.86 27.75
N THR A 67 -3.69 -23.54 28.88
CA THR A 67 -3.77 -22.97 30.24
C THR A 67 -2.41 -22.38 30.71
N PRO A 68 -2.34 -21.40 31.65
CA PRO A 68 -1.11 -20.73 32.13
C PRO A 68 0.07 -21.59 32.65
N GLU A 69 -0.03 -22.92 32.60
CA GLU A 69 0.99 -23.87 33.04
C GLU A 69 2.05 -24.17 31.96
N SER A 70 2.00 -23.51 30.80
CA SER A 70 2.99 -23.62 29.72
C SER A 70 4.31 -22.90 30.06
N ASP A 71 5.46 -23.44 29.62
CA ASP A 71 6.81 -22.88 29.81
C ASP A 71 6.98 -21.41 29.34
N THR A 72 6.05 -20.89 28.52
CA THR A 72 6.03 -19.49 28.06
C THR A 72 4.70 -18.82 28.44
N PRO A 73 4.62 -18.09 29.57
CA PRO A 73 3.38 -17.47 29.99
C PRO A 73 2.99 -16.31 29.04
N ILE A 74 1.92 -16.48 28.28
CA ILE A 74 1.27 -15.42 27.49
C ILE A 74 0.23 -14.73 28.38
N SER A 75 0.28 -13.40 28.46
CA SER A 75 -0.71 -12.62 29.23
C SER A 75 -2.10 -12.66 28.59
N GLU A 76 -3.13 -12.37 29.37
CA GLU A 76 -4.51 -12.34 28.88
C GLU A 76 -4.70 -11.31 27.74
N ASP A 77 -4.11 -10.10 27.87
CA ASP A 77 -4.13 -9.08 26.82
C ASP A 77 -3.48 -9.57 25.52
N GLN A 78 -2.38 -10.33 25.64
CA GLN A 78 -1.68 -10.90 24.49
C GLN A 78 -2.52 -11.99 23.80
N ARG A 79 -3.24 -12.82 24.57
CA ARG A 79 -4.17 -13.82 24.02
C ARG A 79 -5.32 -13.17 23.27
N VAL A 80 -5.90 -12.10 23.83
CA VAL A 80 -6.96 -11.33 23.16
C VAL A 80 -6.45 -10.73 21.86
N LEU A 81 -5.25 -10.14 21.86
CA LEU A 81 -4.64 -9.59 20.65
C LEU A 81 -4.41 -10.67 19.58
N LEU A 82 -3.87 -11.82 19.97
CA LEU A 82 -3.57 -12.93 19.07
C LEU A 82 -4.85 -13.52 18.46
N ALA A 83 -5.90 -13.69 19.28
CA ALA A 83 -7.22 -14.09 18.81
C ALA A 83 -7.83 -13.07 17.83
N ASN A 84 -7.66 -11.77 18.09
CA ASN A 84 -8.14 -10.72 17.20
C ASN A 84 -7.38 -10.70 15.87
N ILE A 85 -6.07 -10.96 15.87
CA ILE A 85 -5.26 -11.08 14.64
C ILE A 85 -5.74 -12.25 13.78
N LEU A 86 -5.99 -13.42 14.39
CA LEU A 86 -6.53 -14.57 13.66
C LEU A 86 -7.89 -14.27 13.03
N LYS A 87 -8.80 -13.63 13.78
CA LYS A 87 -10.13 -13.22 13.29
C LYS A 87 -10.06 -12.15 12.20
N LEU A 88 -9.07 -11.26 12.24
CA LEU A 88 -8.93 -10.18 11.27
C LEU A 88 -8.66 -10.70 9.85
N ARG A 89 -7.97 -11.83 9.70
CA ARG A 89 -7.68 -12.43 8.38
C ARG A 89 -8.94 -12.73 7.58
N ASP A 90 -10.01 -13.12 8.26
CA ASP A 90 -11.25 -13.56 7.64
C ASP A 90 -12.29 -12.42 7.56
N LYS A 91 -11.95 -11.21 8.03
CA LYS A 91 -12.77 -10.01 7.92
C LYS A 91 -12.57 -9.30 6.57
N THR A 92 -13.67 -8.80 6.02
CA THR A 92 -13.71 -7.94 4.84
C THR A 92 -13.84 -6.46 5.25
N VAL A 93 -13.67 -5.54 4.30
CA VAL A 93 -13.88 -4.09 4.52
C VAL A 93 -15.31 -3.82 5.00
N ALA A 94 -16.29 -4.54 4.45
CA ALA A 94 -17.69 -4.38 4.83
C ALA A 94 -17.95 -4.72 6.30
N ASP A 95 -17.15 -5.61 6.90
CA ASP A 95 -17.32 -6.05 8.30
C ASP A 95 -16.79 -5.02 9.34
N VAL A 96 -16.12 -3.96 8.88
CA VAL A 96 -15.45 -2.98 9.74
C VAL A 96 -15.67 -1.53 9.33
N MET A 97 -16.20 -1.27 8.12
CA MET A 97 -16.47 0.08 7.63
C MET A 97 -17.65 0.73 8.35
N VAL A 98 -17.68 2.06 8.37
CA VAL A 98 -18.89 2.82 8.73
C VAL A 98 -19.91 2.68 7.60
N PRO A 99 -21.16 2.26 7.86
CA PRO A 99 -22.19 2.17 6.83
C PRO A 99 -22.42 3.53 6.16
N ARG A 100 -22.69 3.52 4.85
CA ARG A 100 -22.81 4.75 4.04
C ARG A 100 -23.83 5.75 4.60
N VAL A 101 -24.92 5.26 5.15
CA VAL A 101 -26.01 6.04 5.75
C VAL A 101 -25.60 6.76 7.04
N ASP A 102 -24.54 6.26 7.70
CA ASP A 102 -24.03 6.77 8.97
C ASP A 102 -22.79 7.65 8.78
N ILE A 103 -22.37 7.91 7.53
CA ILE A 103 -21.18 8.75 7.26
C ILE A 103 -21.53 10.22 7.47
N VAL A 104 -20.82 10.84 8.42
CA VAL A 104 -20.79 12.30 8.56
C VAL A 104 -19.81 12.88 7.53
N GLY A 105 -20.35 13.50 6.48
CA GLY A 105 -19.60 14.18 5.43
C GLY A 105 -19.85 15.69 5.41
N ILE A 106 -18.96 16.44 4.74
CA ILE A 106 -19.05 17.89 4.59
C ILE A 106 -19.18 18.24 3.11
N ALA A 107 -20.16 19.06 2.73
CA ALA A 107 -20.27 19.53 1.35
C ALA A 107 -19.17 20.56 1.06
N ALA A 108 -18.58 20.54 -0.14
CA ALA A 108 -17.41 21.34 -0.48
C ALA A 108 -17.68 22.87 -0.49
N ASP A 109 -18.95 23.24 -0.61
CA ASP A 109 -19.46 24.61 -0.58
C ASP A 109 -19.98 25.03 0.82
N THR A 110 -19.88 24.16 1.83
CA THR A 110 -20.26 24.47 3.22
C THR A 110 -19.40 25.64 3.73
N PRO A 111 -19.99 26.69 4.30
CA PRO A 111 -19.24 27.82 4.84
C PRO A 111 -18.41 27.41 6.06
N LEU A 112 -17.24 28.04 6.22
CA LEU A 112 -16.24 27.63 7.21
C LEU A 112 -16.76 27.65 8.65
N ASP A 113 -17.63 28.58 9.01
CA ASP A 113 -18.19 28.68 10.36
C ASP A 113 -19.07 27.46 10.70
N GLU A 114 -19.82 26.96 9.72
CA GLU A 114 -20.63 25.74 9.87
C GLU A 114 -19.77 24.49 9.94
N VAL A 115 -18.70 24.42 9.14
CA VAL A 115 -17.69 23.35 9.24
C VAL A 115 -17.07 23.29 10.63
N VAL A 116 -16.69 24.44 11.20
CA VAL A 116 -16.12 24.49 12.56
C VAL A 116 -17.13 24.02 13.61
N ARG A 117 -18.41 24.42 13.49
CA ARG A 117 -19.47 23.95 14.39
C ARG A 117 -19.65 22.42 14.30
N LEU A 118 -19.67 21.86 13.09
CA LEU A 118 -19.82 20.42 12.88
C LEU A 118 -18.65 19.63 13.48
N ILE A 119 -17.40 20.07 13.23
CA ILE A 119 -16.21 19.40 13.74
C ILE A 119 -16.18 19.37 15.28
N GLN A 120 -16.62 20.45 15.92
CA GLN A 120 -16.71 20.51 17.39
C GLN A 120 -17.79 19.58 17.95
N ALA A 121 -18.89 19.36 17.21
CA ALA A 121 -19.99 18.50 17.64
C ALA A 121 -19.65 17.00 17.49
N GLU A 122 -19.09 16.60 16.34
CA GLU A 122 -18.89 15.19 15.99
C GLU A 122 -17.50 14.65 16.40
N ALA A 123 -16.55 15.54 16.67
CA ALA A 123 -15.21 15.24 17.20
C ALA A 123 -14.41 14.17 16.42
N HIS A 124 -14.74 13.92 15.15
CA HIS A 124 -13.93 13.06 14.28
C HIS A 124 -12.68 13.80 13.79
N SER A 125 -11.57 13.06 13.63
CA SER A 125 -10.33 13.64 13.13
C SER A 125 -10.32 13.87 11.61
N ARG A 126 -11.23 13.24 10.87
CA ARG A 126 -11.30 13.26 9.40
C ARG A 126 -12.76 13.24 8.94
N TYR A 127 -13.06 14.00 7.90
CA TYR A 127 -14.38 14.08 7.28
C TYR A 127 -14.26 13.93 5.76
N PRO A 128 -15.05 13.05 5.13
CA PRO A 128 -15.18 13.03 3.68
C PRO A 128 -15.78 14.35 3.17
N ILE A 129 -15.19 14.91 2.11
CA ILE A 129 -15.72 16.12 1.44
C ILE A 129 -16.38 15.71 0.13
N TYR A 130 -17.62 16.15 -0.11
CA TYR A 130 -18.38 15.83 -1.34
C TYR A 130 -18.93 17.10 -2.01
N ARG A 131 -19.35 17.01 -3.29
CA ARG A 131 -19.97 18.15 -4.01
C ARG A 131 -21.44 17.90 -4.33
N GLU A 132 -21.71 16.85 -5.11
CA GLU A 132 -23.05 16.58 -5.65
C GLU A 132 -23.80 15.59 -4.78
N SER A 133 -23.18 14.44 -4.54
CA SER A 133 -23.69 13.38 -3.68
C SER A 133 -22.53 12.82 -2.89
N LEU A 134 -22.82 12.34 -1.69
CA LEU A 134 -21.85 11.54 -0.97
C LEU A 134 -21.60 10.22 -1.72
N ASP A 135 -22.59 9.71 -2.48
CA ASP A 135 -22.59 8.44 -3.25
C ASP A 135 -21.47 8.31 -4.28
#